data_AF-A0AAW7Y5Q8-F1
#
_entry.id   AF-A0AAW7Y5Q8-F1
#
_cell.length_a   1.000
_cell.length_b   1.000
_cell.length_c   1.000
_cell.angle_alpha   90.00
_cell.angle_beta   90.00
_cell.angle_gamma   90.00
#
_symmetry.space_group_name_H-M   'P 1'
#
loop_
_entity.id
_entity.type
_entity.pdbx_description
1 polymer ?
#
loop_
_entity_poly.entity_id
_entity_poly.type
_entity_poly.pdbx_seq_one_letter_code
_entity_poly.pdbx_strand_id
1 'polypeptide(L)'
;MLIHQNAHIVAEAKSAFKGDWLLTAGVGFNAPISTVADLRGYLKIHSQKSNKSDNKLGRMFTELSIDASSWINPVSEVGVDIGAYLISDDETKLKLQTYYRFHPTPTISLAATVELSGLDNGQLILSARYPFG
;
A
#
# COMPACT_ATOMS: atom_id res chain seq x y z
N MET A 1 5.95 22.57 -8.50
CA MET A 1 6.93 21.65 -7.88
C MET A 1 6.96 20.41 -8.74
N LEU A 2 8.02 20.23 -9.56
CA LEU A 2 8.10 19.16 -10.55
C LEU A 2 8.56 17.87 -9.86
N ILE A 3 7.61 17.22 -9.19
CA ILE A 3 7.71 15.77 -9.04
C ILE A 3 7.52 15.23 -10.46
N HIS A 4 8.48 14.45 -10.95
CA HIS A 4 8.45 13.83 -12.28
C HIS A 4 7.05 13.28 -12.59
N GLN A 5 6.58 13.33 -13.84
CA GLN A 5 5.17 13.07 -14.23
C GLN A 5 4.61 11.71 -13.75
N ASN A 6 5.51 10.81 -13.35
CA ASN A 6 5.23 9.46 -12.90
C ASN A 6 5.46 9.23 -11.40
N ALA A 7 5.98 10.21 -10.66
CA ALA A 7 6.20 10.11 -9.22
C ALA A 7 5.05 10.77 -8.45
N HIS A 8 4.66 10.17 -7.33
CA HIS A 8 3.56 10.65 -6.49
C HIS A 8 3.90 10.48 -5.02
N ILE A 9 3.36 11.36 -4.18
CA ILE A 9 3.50 11.25 -2.73
C ILE A 9 2.29 10.49 -2.20
N VAL A 10 2.54 9.53 -1.32
CA VAL A 10 1.51 8.76 -0.65
C VAL A 10 1.58 9.08 0.84
N ALA A 11 0.47 9.54 1.39
CA ALA A 11 0.27 9.62 2.83
C ALA A 11 -0.96 8.76 3.18
N GLU A 12 -0.80 7.86 4.14
CA GLU A 12 -1.86 6.98 4.61
C GLU A 12 -1.91 7.05 6.13
N ALA A 13 -3.12 7.17 6.67
CA ALA A 13 -3.36 7.11 8.10
C ALA A 13 -4.34 5.97 8.37
N LYS A 14 -3.88 4.97 9.11
CA LYS A 14 -4.68 3.82 9.56
C LYS A 14 -4.85 3.92 11.07
N SER A 15 -6.05 3.64 11.55
CA SER A 15 -6.32 3.55 12.98
C SER A 15 -7.13 2.29 13.27
N ALA A 16 -6.72 1.56 14.29
CA ALA A 16 -7.56 0.53 14.87
C ALA A 16 -8.45 1.20 15.93
N PHE A 17 -9.75 0.88 15.94
CA PHE A 17 -10.75 1.41 16.88
C PHE A 17 -10.38 1.32 18.38
N LYS A 18 -9.31 0.60 18.74
CA LYS A 18 -8.76 0.45 20.09
C LYS A 18 -7.64 1.45 20.46
N GLY A 19 -7.47 2.53 19.69
CA GLY A 19 -6.52 3.61 19.99
C GLY A 19 -5.10 3.41 19.44
N ASP A 20 -4.88 2.34 18.68
CA ASP A 20 -3.64 2.14 17.92
C ASP A 20 -3.74 2.93 16.61
N TRP A 21 -2.64 3.56 16.22
CA TRP A 21 -2.54 4.28 14.96
C TRP A 21 -1.26 3.92 14.22
N LEU A 22 -1.37 3.96 12.90
CA LEU A 22 -0.29 3.75 11.94
C LEU A 22 -0.34 4.91 10.96
N LEU A 23 0.69 5.74 10.97
CA LEU A 23 0.90 6.78 9.97
C LEU A 23 1.95 6.28 8.98
N THR A 24 1.65 6.43 7.71
CA THR A 24 2.51 6.03 6.60
C THR A 24 2.71 7.25 5.71
N ALA A 25 3.96 7.55 5.37
CA ALA A 25 4.30 8.58 4.41
C ALA A 25 5.37 8.05 3.45
N GLY A 26 5.23 8.32 2.16
CA GLY A 26 6.13 7.75 1.19
C GLY A 26 6.06 8.42 -0.17
N VAL A 27 6.90 7.93 -1.06
CA VAL A 27 6.92 8.28 -2.47
C VAL A 27 6.72 7.02 -3.29
N GLY A 28 5.95 7.14 -4.35
CA GLY A 28 5.78 6.10 -5.34
C GLY A 28 6.13 6.58 -6.73
N PHE A 29 6.44 5.66 -7.61
CA PHE A 29 6.56 5.90 -9.03
C PHE A 29 5.69 4.92 -9.82
N ASN A 30 5.21 5.36 -10.99
CA ASN A 30 4.43 4.55 -11.92
C ASN A 30 5.22 4.35 -13.22
N ALA A 31 5.41 3.11 -13.63
CA ALA A 31 6.07 2.72 -14.86
C ALA A 31 5.09 1.86 -15.68
N PRO A 32 4.32 2.47 -16.60
CA PRO A 32 3.45 1.71 -17.50
C PRO A 32 4.31 0.90 -18.47
N ILE A 33 4.13 -0.42 -18.48
CA ILE A 33 4.84 -1.32 -19.40
C ILE A 33 4.04 -1.45 -20.69
N SER A 34 2.71 -1.49 -20.60
CA SER A 34 1.79 -1.68 -21.72
C SER A 34 0.42 -1.08 -21.40
N THR A 35 -0.51 -1.09 -22.37
CA THR A 35 -1.91 -0.69 -22.17
C THR A 35 -2.68 -1.59 -21.22
N VAL A 36 -2.17 -2.80 -20.96
CA VAL A 36 -2.79 -3.81 -20.09
C VAL A 36 -1.96 -4.14 -18.85
N ALA A 37 -0.78 -3.55 -18.69
CA ALA A 37 0.15 -3.90 -17.61
C ALA A 37 0.89 -2.66 -17.09
N ASP A 38 0.78 -2.46 -15.79
CA ASP A 38 1.38 -1.33 -15.07
C ASP A 38 2.27 -1.86 -13.94
N LEU A 39 3.44 -1.25 -13.77
CA LEU A 39 4.36 -1.54 -12.68
C LEU A 39 4.51 -0.28 -11.82
N ARG A 40 4.25 -0.39 -10.52
CA ARG A 40 4.33 0.70 -9.56
C ARG A 40 5.37 0.34 -8.51
N GLY A 41 6.20 1.29 -8.10
CA GLY A 41 7.13 1.12 -7.00
C GLY A 41 6.81 2.10 -5.90
N TYR A 42 6.99 1.70 -4.65
CA TYR A 42 6.67 2.48 -3.48
C TYR A 42 7.78 2.37 -2.44
N LEU A 43 8.22 3.52 -1.94
CA LEU A 43 9.09 3.65 -0.79
C LEU A 43 8.34 4.42 0.28
N LYS A 44 7.94 3.73 1.34
CA LYS A 44 7.11 4.26 2.43
C LYS A 44 7.85 4.15 3.75
N ILE A 45 7.61 5.11 4.62
CA ILE A 45 8.05 5.12 6.01
C ILE A 45 6.79 5.05 6.85
N HIS A 46 6.78 4.15 7.81
CA HIS A 46 5.69 3.88 8.72
C HIS A 46 6.08 4.30 10.13
N SER A 47 5.13 4.85 10.85
CA SER A 47 5.21 5.17 12.27
C SER A 47 4.00 4.54 12.95
N GLN A 48 4.25 3.56 13.81
CA GLN A 48 3.22 2.83 14.54
C GLN A 48 3.30 3.16 16.03
N LYS A 49 2.15 3.50 16.62
CA LYS A 49 1.97 3.55 18.07
C LYS A 49 1.07 2.41 18.50
N SER A 50 1.59 1.51 19.34
CA SER A 50 0.84 0.39 19.92
C SER A 50 0.75 0.53 21.44
N ASN A 51 -0.45 0.32 22.00
CA ASN A 51 -0.73 0.44 23.43
C ASN A 51 0.02 -0.56 24.35
N LYS A 52 0.74 -1.54 23.78
CA LYS A 52 1.54 -2.54 24.53
C LYS A 52 3.02 -2.21 24.68
N SER A 53 3.52 -1.16 24.02
CA SER A 53 4.92 -0.76 24.11
C SER A 53 5.04 0.49 24.98
N ASP A 54 5.70 0.37 26.13
CA ASP A 54 5.92 1.42 27.15
C ASP A 54 6.73 2.64 26.65
N ASN A 55 7.06 2.68 25.35
CA ASN A 55 7.81 3.76 24.70
C ASN A 55 6.85 4.74 24.01
N LYS A 56 6.75 5.95 24.58
CA LYS A 56 5.95 7.09 24.10
C LYS A 56 6.23 7.54 22.64
N LEU A 57 7.29 7.03 22.00
CA LEU A 57 7.78 7.49 20.68
C LEU A 57 7.33 6.66 19.47
N GLY A 58 6.72 5.48 19.68
CA GLY A 58 6.30 4.62 18.56
C GLY A 58 7.47 3.96 17.81
N ARG A 59 7.21 2.87 17.09
CA ARG A 59 8.21 2.19 16.24
C ARG A 59 8.14 2.77 14.84
N MET A 60 9.29 3.15 14.28
CA MET A 60 9.43 3.58 12.89
C MET A 60 10.08 2.48 12.07
N PHE A 61 9.56 2.24 10.87
CA PHE A 61 10.13 1.27 9.93
C PHE A 61 9.88 1.71 8.49
N THR A 62 10.69 1.18 7.57
CA THR A 62 10.62 1.52 6.14
C THR A 62 10.05 0.34 5.37
N GLU A 63 9.13 0.58 4.45
CA GLU A 63 8.59 -0.40 3.51
C GLU A 63 9.09 -0.05 2.12
N LEU A 64 9.77 -1.00 1.47
CA LEU A 64 10.02 -0.97 0.04
C LEU A 64 9.07 -1.97 -0.61
N SER A 65 8.24 -1.52 -1.54
CA SER A 65 7.25 -2.36 -2.22
C SER A 65 7.22 -2.09 -3.72
N ILE A 66 6.93 -3.14 -4.48
CA ILE A 66 6.75 -3.15 -5.92
C ILE A 66 5.42 -3.84 -6.20
N ASP A 67 4.58 -3.15 -6.93
CA ASP A 67 3.24 -3.54 -7.30
C ASP A 67 3.17 -3.74 -8.81
N ALA A 68 2.70 -4.90 -9.23
CA ALA A 68 2.46 -5.22 -10.63
C ALA A 68 0.97 -5.49 -10.82
N SER A 69 0.33 -4.72 -11.70
CA SER A 69 -1.09 -4.86 -12.04
C SER A 69 -1.28 -5.15 -13.52
N SER A 70 -2.31 -5.91 -13.82
CA SER A 70 -2.78 -6.16 -15.17
C SER A 70 -4.30 -6.02 -15.28
N TRP A 71 -4.74 -5.42 -16.38
CA TRP A 71 -6.15 -5.26 -16.72
C TRP A 71 -6.67 -6.53 -17.36
N ILE A 72 -7.62 -7.19 -16.70
CA ILE A 72 -8.33 -8.35 -17.28
C ILE A 72 -9.43 -7.84 -18.21
N ASN A 73 -10.17 -6.83 -17.76
CA ASN A 73 -11.27 -6.20 -18.47
C ASN A 73 -11.20 -4.68 -18.29
N PRO A 74 -11.92 -3.88 -19.10
CA PRO A 74 -11.98 -2.41 -18.93
C PRO A 74 -12.46 -1.94 -17.55
N VAL A 75 -13.12 -2.83 -16.80
CA VAL A 75 -13.67 -2.56 -15.46
C VAL A 75 -12.97 -3.35 -14.36
N SER A 76 -12.01 -4.22 -14.67
CA SER A 76 -11.40 -5.13 -13.70
C SER A 76 -9.88 -5.18 -13.85
N GLU A 77 -9.17 -4.78 -12.80
CA GLU A 77 -7.73 -4.81 -12.64
C GLU A 77 -7.40 -5.88 -11.58
N VAL A 78 -6.41 -6.73 -11.86
CA VAL A 78 -5.82 -7.63 -10.86
C VAL A 78 -4.37 -7.25 -10.66
N GLY A 79 -3.86 -7.38 -9.45
CA GLY A 79 -2.46 -7.11 -9.20
C GLY A 79 -1.89 -7.88 -8.03
N VAL A 80 -0.58 -7.80 -7.94
CA VAL A 80 0.23 -8.37 -6.87
C VAL A 80 1.20 -7.30 -6.40
N ASP A 81 1.29 -7.13 -5.10
CA ASP A 81 2.25 -6.25 -4.45
C ASP A 81 3.17 -7.08 -3.57
N ILE A 82 4.46 -6.93 -3.83
CA ILE A 82 5.54 -7.58 -3.13
C ILE A 82 6.41 -6.51 -2.49
N GLY A 83 6.81 -6.72 -1.25
CA GLY A 83 7.63 -5.75 -0.55
C GLY A 83 8.42 -6.34 0.59
N ALA A 84 9.22 -5.50 1.22
CA ALA A 84 9.97 -5.83 2.41
C ALA A 84 9.85 -4.69 3.42
N TYR A 85 9.54 -5.06 4.66
CA TYR A 85 9.60 -4.17 5.81
C TYR A 85 10.99 -4.24 6.42
N LEU A 86 11.72 -3.14 6.32
CA LEU A 86 13.02 -2.91 6.93
C LEU A 86 12.80 -2.26 8.29
N ILE A 87 12.90 -3.07 9.34
CA ILE A 87 12.80 -2.63 10.74
C ILE A 87 14.23 -2.64 11.28
N SER A 88 14.75 -1.49 11.72
CA SER A 88 16.15 -1.37 12.14
C SER A 88 16.55 -2.25 13.33
N ASP A 89 15.58 -2.80 14.06
CA ASP A 89 15.75 -3.57 15.30
C ASP A 89 15.23 -5.02 15.20
N ASP A 90 14.72 -5.48 14.05
CA ASP A 90 14.04 -6.78 13.91
C ASP A 90 14.35 -7.44 12.56
N GLU A 91 13.92 -8.70 12.38
CA GLU A 91 14.08 -9.41 11.10
C GLU A 91 13.28 -8.72 9.98
N THR A 92 13.90 -8.62 8.80
CA THR A 92 13.24 -8.14 7.57
C THR A 92 12.03 -9.00 7.27
N LYS A 93 10.83 -8.41 7.29
CA LYS A 93 9.59 -9.14 6.97
C LYS A 93 9.21 -8.94 5.52
N LEU A 94 8.93 -10.06 4.83
CA LEU A 94 8.51 -10.04 3.45
C LEU A 94 6.99 -9.85 3.36
N LYS A 95 6.59 -8.85 2.58
CA LYS A 95 5.20 -8.51 2.29
C LYS A 95 4.81 -9.13 0.96
N LEU A 96 3.72 -9.88 0.95
CA LEU A 96 3.11 -10.43 -0.24
C LEU A 96 1.61 -10.26 -0.13
N GLN A 97 1.04 -9.47 -1.03
CA GLN A 97 -0.39 -9.26 -1.10
C GLN A 97 -0.84 -9.30 -2.56
N THR A 98 -2.08 -9.70 -2.79
CA THR A 98 -2.72 -9.62 -4.10
C THR A 98 -4.01 -8.85 -3.98
N TYR A 99 -4.41 -8.14 -5.02
CA TYR A 99 -5.68 -7.43 -5.01
C TYR A 99 -6.42 -7.59 -6.32
N TYR A 100 -7.73 -7.45 -6.21
CA TYR A 100 -8.64 -7.31 -7.30
C TYR A 100 -9.33 -5.97 -7.17
N ARG A 101 -9.25 -5.14 -8.20
CA ARG A 101 -9.88 -3.82 -8.26
C ARG A 101 -10.95 -3.79 -9.35
N PHE A 102 -12.16 -3.44 -8.94
CA PHE A 102 -13.31 -3.22 -9.78
C PHE A 102 -13.58 -1.73 -9.96
N HIS A 103 -13.76 -1.30 -11.20
CA HIS A 103 -14.04 0.07 -11.61
C HIS A 103 -15.49 0.17 -12.10
N PRO A 104 -16.48 0.25 -11.19
CA PRO A 104 -17.89 0.38 -11.58
C PRO A 104 -18.18 1.69 -12.30
N THR A 105 -17.41 2.74 -12.01
CA THR A 105 -17.54 4.06 -12.65
C THR A 105 -16.14 4.62 -12.93
N PRO A 106 -16.01 5.61 -13.83
CA PRO A 106 -14.73 6.28 -14.08
C PRO A 106 -14.13 6.95 -12.84
N THR A 107 -14.95 7.26 -11.84
CA THR A 107 -14.58 8.06 -10.66
C THR A 107 -14.50 7.22 -9.38
N ILE A 108 -15.07 6.03 -9.34
CA ILE A 108 -15.08 5.18 -8.14
C ILE A 108 -14.46 3.84 -8.50
N SER A 109 -13.48 3.41 -7.72
CA SER A 109 -12.99 2.04 -7.75
C SER A 109 -13.05 1.39 -6.38
N LEU A 110 -13.41 0.11 -6.39
CA LEU A 110 -13.47 -0.76 -5.22
C LEU A 110 -12.35 -1.79 -5.37
N ALA A 111 -11.55 -2.01 -4.34
CA ALA A 111 -10.52 -3.02 -4.35
C ALA A 111 -10.64 -3.94 -3.14
N ALA A 112 -10.51 -5.24 -3.40
CA ALA A 112 -10.36 -6.27 -2.40
C ALA A 112 -8.90 -6.75 -2.45
N THR A 113 -8.18 -6.54 -1.37
CA THR A 113 -6.79 -6.98 -1.21
C THR A 113 -6.75 -8.13 -0.22
N VAL A 114 -6.01 -9.18 -0.56
CA VAL A 114 -5.71 -10.32 0.31
C VAL A 114 -4.23 -10.28 0.64
N GLU A 115 -3.91 -10.13 1.91
CA GLU A 115 -2.55 -10.19 2.42
C GLU A 115 -2.18 -11.64 2.74
N LEU A 116 -1.26 -12.20 1.95
CA LEU A 116 -0.79 -13.58 2.11
C LEU A 116 0.34 -13.69 3.12
N SER A 117 1.20 -12.67 3.17
CA SER A 117 2.34 -12.57 4.10
C SER A 117 2.64 -11.11 4.40
N GLY A 118 2.96 -10.77 5.64
CA GLY A 118 3.29 -9.40 6.02
C GLY A 118 3.22 -9.15 7.52
N LEU A 119 2.81 -7.94 7.89
CA LEU A 119 2.63 -7.53 9.29
C LEU A 119 1.40 -8.17 9.93
N ASP A 120 0.29 -8.23 9.18
CA ASP A 120 -0.97 -8.86 9.58
C ASP A 120 -1.26 -10.03 8.64
N ASN A 121 -1.12 -11.25 9.14
CA ASN A 121 -1.11 -12.44 8.30
C ASN A 121 -2.55 -12.87 7.95
N GLY A 122 -2.87 -13.02 6.66
CA GLY A 122 -4.16 -13.55 6.20
C GLY A 122 -5.34 -12.58 6.27
N GLN A 123 -5.09 -11.27 6.27
CA GLN A 123 -6.14 -10.27 6.34
C GLN A 123 -6.74 -9.96 4.95
N LEU A 124 -8.06 -9.76 4.94
CA LEU A 124 -8.76 -9.21 3.78
C LEU A 124 -9.03 -7.72 4.02
N ILE A 125 -8.55 -6.90 3.09
CA ILE A 125 -8.72 -5.45 3.12
C ILE A 125 -9.70 -5.07 2.01
N LEU A 126 -10.75 -4.36 2.38
CA LEU A 126 -11.66 -3.71 1.44
C LEU A 126 -11.29 -2.22 1.38
N SER A 127 -11.09 -1.72 0.17
CA SER A 127 -10.74 -0.33 -0.07
C SER A 127 -11.61 0.26 -1.17
N ALA A 128 -11.90 1.55 -1.04
CA ALA A 128 -12.57 2.33 -2.06
C ALA A 128 -11.70 3.54 -2.38
N ARG A 129 -11.54 3.85 -3.66
CA ARG A 129 -10.77 4.99 -4.13
C ARG A 129 -11.70 5.95 -4.88
N TYR A 130 -11.55 7.22 -4.54
CA TYR A 130 -12.20 8.34 -5.18
C TYR A 130 -11.14 9.41 -5.51
N PRO A 131 -10.96 9.81 -6.78
CA PRO A 131 -10.12 10.93 -7.14
C PRO A 131 -10.84 12.23 -6.74
N PHE A 132 -10.21 13.01 -5.86
CA PHE A 132 -10.62 14.39 -5.64
C PHE A 132 -10.11 15.23 -6.81
N GLY A 133 -11.06 15.90 -7.48
CA GLY A 133 -10.81 16.74 -8.66
C GLY A 133 -10.08 18.03 -8.34
#